data_AF-A0A2N1USC8-F1
#
_entry.id   AF-A0A2N1USC8-F1
#
_cell.length_a   1.000
_cell.length_b   1.000
_cell.length_c   1.000
_cell.angle_alpha   90.00
_cell.angle_beta   90.00
_cell.angle_gamma   90.00
#
_symmetry.space_group_name_H-M   'P 1'
#
loop_
_entity.id
_entity.type
_entity.pdbx_description
1 polymer ?
#
loop_
_entity_poly.entity_id
_entity_poly.type
_entity_poly.pdbx_seq_one_letter_code
_entity_poly.pdbx_strand_id
1 'polypeptide(L)'
;KAGIPRQFGFLSLDIDSFDFDILATLLCNYRPALICAEINEKIPPPLRFRVQYDPDFIYSGDHFYGMSLASLYDLSQHHDYQLLELCFNNAILIAAEQRPSDWPPKSPDAAYAEGFLNHPPLDYNQNLAALQRLAPETGLAFLQAHFAAYRGRYRAGTSPV
;
A
#
# COMPACT_ATOMS: atom_id res chain seq x y z
N LYS A 1 -6.92 16.56 -22.09
CA LYS A 1 -5.95 16.55 -20.97
C LYS A 1 -6.31 17.68 -20.01
N ALA A 2 -6.38 17.43 -18.70
CA ALA A 2 -6.87 18.39 -17.70
C ALA A 2 -5.89 19.54 -17.34
N GLY A 3 -4.84 19.81 -18.14
CA GLY A 3 -3.90 20.91 -17.90
C GLY A 3 -3.01 20.77 -16.65
N ILE A 4 -3.00 19.61 -15.99
CA ILE A 4 -2.22 19.38 -14.77
C ILE A 4 -0.72 19.41 -15.09
N PRO A 5 0.09 20.21 -14.36
CA PRO A 5 1.53 20.24 -14.55
C PRO A 5 2.14 18.88 -14.18
N ARG A 6 3.27 18.54 -14.81
CA ARG A 6 4.00 17.30 -14.49
C ARG A 6 4.39 17.24 -13.01
N GLN A 7 4.85 18.36 -12.45
CA GLN A 7 5.14 18.51 -11.02
C GLN A 7 4.00 19.26 -10.35
N PHE A 8 3.48 18.71 -9.25
CA PHE A 8 2.43 19.34 -8.44
C PHE A 8 2.61 18.99 -6.97
N GLY A 9 1.93 19.71 -6.08
CA GLY A 9 2.21 19.63 -4.63
C GLY A 9 1.79 18.32 -3.97
N PHE A 10 0.58 17.83 -4.25
CA PHE A 10 -0.01 16.74 -3.48
C PHE A 10 -0.90 15.85 -4.34
N LEU A 11 -0.72 14.54 -4.22
CA LEU A 11 -1.58 13.50 -4.77
C LEU A 11 -2.26 12.75 -3.62
N SER A 12 -3.59 12.70 -3.61
CA SER A 12 -4.34 11.74 -2.79
C SER A 12 -4.87 10.66 -3.72
N LEU A 13 -4.59 9.39 -3.41
CA LEU A 13 -5.03 8.24 -4.19
C LEU A 13 -5.70 7.22 -3.28
N ASP A 14 -6.99 7.06 -3.50
CA ASP A 14 -7.87 6.10 -2.85
C ASP A 14 -9.01 5.82 -3.84
N ILE A 15 -8.93 4.67 -4.52
CA ILE A 15 -9.87 4.25 -5.57
C ILE A 15 -10.40 2.83 -5.37
N ASP A 16 -10.37 2.34 -4.13
CA ASP A 16 -11.00 1.11 -3.67
C ASP A 16 -10.54 -0.19 -4.39
N SER A 17 -9.36 -0.24 -5.04
CA SER A 17 -8.71 -1.50 -5.52
C SER A 17 -7.41 -1.31 -6.28
N PHE A 18 -7.42 -0.59 -7.41
CA PHE A 18 -6.33 -0.61 -8.39
C PHE A 18 -5.24 0.44 -8.13
N ASP A 19 -5.12 0.87 -6.88
CA ASP A 19 -4.26 1.94 -6.40
C ASP A 19 -2.81 1.72 -6.83
N PHE A 20 -2.31 0.47 -6.78
CA PHE A 20 -0.95 0.15 -7.23
C PHE A 20 -0.74 0.47 -8.72
N ASP A 21 -1.57 -0.10 -9.60
CA ASP A 21 -1.38 -0.02 -11.05
C ASP A 21 -1.58 1.42 -11.55
N ILE A 22 -2.54 2.14 -10.96
CA ILE A 22 -2.79 3.55 -11.24
C ILE A 22 -1.64 4.41 -10.74
N LEU A 23 -1.16 4.20 -9.51
CA LEU A 23 -0.03 4.96 -8.98
C LEU A 23 1.23 4.74 -9.83
N ALA A 24 1.59 3.48 -10.14
CA ALA A 24 2.73 3.16 -10.97
C ALA A 24 2.66 3.86 -12.35
N THR A 25 1.49 3.86 -12.98
CA THR A 25 1.26 4.53 -14.26
C THR A 25 1.35 6.06 -14.13
N LEU A 26 0.80 6.63 -13.05
CA LEU A 26 0.87 8.06 -12.77
C LEU A 26 2.30 8.52 -12.58
N LEU A 27 3.12 7.80 -11.79
CA LEU A 27 4.50 8.17 -11.49
C LEU A 27 5.46 8.09 -12.69
N CYS A 28 5.08 7.37 -13.75
CA CYS A 28 5.80 7.44 -15.04
C CYS A 28 5.63 8.79 -15.75
N ASN A 29 4.53 9.51 -15.49
CA ASN A 29 4.13 10.71 -16.23
C ASN A 29 4.17 11.98 -15.37
N TYR A 30 4.01 11.82 -14.05
CA TYR A 30 3.87 12.88 -13.07
C TYR A 30 4.87 12.73 -11.92
N ARG A 31 5.14 13.84 -11.23
CA ARG A 31 6.06 13.94 -10.10
C ARG A 31 5.40 14.78 -8.98
N PRO A 32 4.38 14.25 -8.28
CA PRO A 32 3.85 14.89 -7.08
C PRO A 32 4.94 15.03 -6.02
N ALA A 33 4.98 16.14 -5.28
CA ALA A 33 5.92 16.31 -4.18
C ALA A 33 5.58 15.40 -2.99
N LEU A 34 4.30 15.32 -2.65
CA LEU A 34 3.75 14.44 -1.61
C LEU A 34 2.66 13.53 -2.18
N ILE A 35 2.59 12.31 -1.68
CA ILE A 35 1.55 11.33 -2.03
C ILE A 35 0.94 10.80 -0.74
N CYS A 36 -0.38 10.83 -0.64
CA CYS A 36 -1.16 10.06 0.31
C CYS A 36 -1.80 8.91 -0.49
N ALA A 37 -1.35 7.68 -0.25
CA ALA A 37 -1.83 6.50 -0.95
C ALA A 37 -2.54 5.56 0.02
N GLU A 38 -3.72 5.09 -0.36
CA GLU A 38 -4.42 4.05 0.37
C GLU A 38 -3.62 2.72 0.28
N ILE A 39 -3.52 2.05 1.42
CA ILE A 39 -3.00 0.69 1.54
C ILE A 39 -3.99 -0.19 2.32
N ASN A 40 -3.94 -1.49 2.08
CA ASN A 40 -4.62 -2.49 2.90
C ASN A 40 -3.79 -2.77 4.15
N GLU A 41 -4.13 -2.07 5.23
CA GLU A 41 -3.41 -2.06 6.51
C GLU A 41 -3.52 -3.38 7.26
N LYS A 42 -4.43 -4.25 6.83
CA LYS A 42 -4.65 -5.57 7.41
C LYS A 42 -3.55 -6.56 7.00
N ILE A 43 -2.78 -6.23 5.97
CA ILE A 43 -1.71 -7.07 5.40
C ILE A 43 -0.36 -6.49 5.86
N PRO A 44 0.25 -7.06 6.93
CA PRO A 44 1.46 -6.50 7.53
C PRO A 44 2.71 -6.71 6.66
N PRO A 45 3.71 -5.83 6.74
CA PRO A 45 5.07 -6.15 6.30
C PRO A 45 5.58 -7.45 6.96
N PRO A 46 6.40 -8.27 6.26
CA PRO A 46 6.94 -8.06 4.92
C PRO A 46 6.03 -8.59 3.80
N LEU A 47 4.75 -8.91 4.09
CA LEU A 47 3.83 -9.43 3.08
C LEU A 47 3.53 -8.37 2.02
N ARG A 48 3.70 -8.78 0.77
CA ARG A 48 3.29 -8.03 -0.41
C ARG A 48 1.92 -8.49 -0.84
N PHE A 49 1.10 -7.53 -1.20
CA PHE A 49 -0.20 -7.76 -1.78
C PHE A 49 -0.53 -6.59 -2.69
N ARG A 50 -1.11 -6.86 -3.85
CA ARG A 50 -1.80 -5.87 -4.67
C ARG A 50 -2.92 -6.52 -5.45
N VAL A 51 -4.07 -5.86 -5.52
CA VAL A 51 -5.10 -6.19 -6.50
C VAL A 51 -4.57 -5.85 -7.90
N GLN A 52 -4.81 -6.74 -8.85
CA GLN A 52 -4.48 -6.51 -10.26
C GLN A 52 -5.65 -5.86 -10.96
N TYR A 53 -5.38 -4.92 -11.85
CA TYR A 53 -6.40 -4.34 -12.71
C TYR A 53 -7.21 -5.42 -13.44
N ASP A 54 -8.53 -5.39 -13.23
CA ASP A 54 -9.52 -6.21 -13.90
C ASP A 54 -10.70 -5.28 -14.27
N PRO A 55 -10.97 -5.03 -15.56
CA PRO A 55 -12.03 -4.11 -15.97
C PRO A 55 -13.43 -4.59 -15.59
N ASP A 56 -13.60 -5.89 -15.32
CA ASP A 56 -14.88 -6.50 -14.94
C ASP A 56 -15.01 -6.67 -13.40
N PHE A 57 -14.00 -6.26 -12.63
CA PHE A 57 -14.04 -6.35 -11.19
C PHE A 57 -14.87 -5.21 -10.58
N ILE A 58 -15.79 -5.59 -9.70
CA ILE A 58 -16.62 -4.68 -8.90
C ILE A 58 -16.27 -4.94 -7.44
N TYR A 59 -15.80 -3.90 -6.75
CA TYR A 59 -15.51 -4.00 -5.33
C TYR A 59 -16.77 -4.32 -4.54
N SER A 60 -16.71 -5.36 -3.71
CA SER A 60 -17.84 -5.87 -2.93
C SER A 60 -17.88 -5.36 -1.49
N GLY A 61 -17.04 -4.38 -1.14
CA GLY A 61 -16.95 -3.87 0.24
C GLY A 61 -16.31 -4.85 1.23
N ASP A 62 -15.51 -5.80 0.74
CA ASP A 62 -14.78 -6.76 1.57
C ASP A 62 -13.33 -6.33 1.80
N HIS A 63 -12.47 -7.23 2.29
CA HIS A 63 -11.06 -6.89 2.54
C HIS A 63 -10.16 -7.02 1.31
N PHE A 64 -10.71 -7.26 0.12
CA PHE A 64 -9.95 -7.43 -1.12
C PHE A 64 -9.86 -6.10 -1.87
N TYR A 65 -8.90 -5.27 -1.47
CA TYR A 65 -8.66 -3.95 -2.07
C TYR A 65 -7.19 -3.53 -1.96
N GLY A 66 -6.82 -2.56 -2.78
CA GLY A 66 -5.57 -1.80 -2.74
C GLY A 66 -4.30 -2.66 -2.83
N MET A 67 -3.32 -2.25 -2.03
CA MET A 67 -2.00 -2.87 -1.93
C MET A 67 -1.50 -2.89 -0.48
N SER A 68 -0.61 -3.79 -0.10
CA SER A 68 0.03 -3.73 1.21
C SER A 68 1.06 -2.60 1.29
N LEU A 69 1.41 -2.18 2.51
CA LEU A 69 2.46 -1.19 2.73
C LEU A 69 3.81 -1.62 2.12
N ALA A 70 4.15 -2.90 2.18
CA ALA A 70 5.38 -3.41 1.58
C ALA A 70 5.38 -3.28 0.05
N SER A 71 4.24 -3.52 -0.60
CA SER A 71 4.10 -3.31 -2.05
C SER A 71 4.18 -1.83 -2.43
N LEU A 72 3.56 -0.94 -1.65
CA LEU A 72 3.72 0.51 -1.85
C LEU A 72 5.17 0.95 -1.65
N TYR A 73 5.85 0.42 -0.63
CA TYR A 73 7.23 0.75 -0.35
C TYR A 73 8.15 0.37 -1.52
N ASP A 74 8.03 -0.84 -2.06
CA ASP A 74 8.81 -1.25 -3.24
C ASP A 74 8.57 -0.32 -4.44
N LEU A 75 7.30 0.02 -4.72
CA LEU A 75 6.94 0.97 -5.77
C LEU A 75 7.56 2.36 -5.52
N SER A 76 7.52 2.83 -4.27
CA SER A 76 8.11 4.11 -3.89
C SER A 76 9.62 4.16 -4.18
N GLN A 77 10.34 3.07 -3.87
CA GLN A 77 11.79 2.99 -4.11
C GLN A 77 12.11 3.00 -5.60
N HIS A 78 11.29 2.33 -6.42
CA HIS A 78 11.45 2.33 -7.88
C HIS A 78 11.32 3.73 -8.50
N HIS A 79 10.55 4.62 -7.87
CA HIS A 79 10.28 5.97 -8.36
C HIS A 79 10.97 7.07 -7.52
N ASP A 80 11.99 6.77 -6.73
CA ASP A 80 12.71 7.75 -5.88
C ASP A 80 11.75 8.53 -4.94
N TYR A 81 10.82 7.81 -4.32
CA TYR A 81 9.98 8.28 -3.21
C TYR A 81 10.41 7.62 -1.90
N GLN A 82 10.13 8.31 -0.80
CA GLN A 82 10.45 7.85 0.54
C GLN A 82 9.20 7.82 1.41
N LEU A 83 9.01 6.75 2.15
CA LEU A 83 7.93 6.60 3.12
C LEU A 83 8.22 7.46 4.35
N LEU A 84 7.31 8.36 4.69
CA LEU A 84 7.42 9.22 5.88
C LEU A 84 6.57 8.70 7.03
N GLU A 85 5.35 8.28 6.74
CA GLU A 85 4.37 7.98 7.78
C GLU A 85 3.30 7.01 7.26
N LEU A 86 2.69 6.30 8.20
CA LEU A 86 1.44 5.59 7.99
C LEU A 86 0.43 6.10 9.02
N CYS A 87 -0.78 6.40 8.57
CA CYS A 87 -1.92 6.75 9.41
C CYS A 87 -3.06 5.77 9.07
N PHE A 88 -3.15 4.66 9.81
CA PHE A 88 -4.04 3.54 9.50
C PHE A 88 -3.86 3.04 8.06
N ASN A 89 -4.83 3.25 7.17
CA ASN A 89 -4.78 2.86 5.76
C ASN A 89 -4.15 3.93 4.85
N ASN A 90 -3.70 5.08 5.38
CA ASN A 90 -3.14 6.16 4.59
C ASN A 90 -1.61 6.26 4.75
N ALA A 91 -0.87 5.92 3.71
CA ALA A 91 0.59 6.02 3.69
C ALA A 91 1.05 7.33 3.03
N ILE A 92 1.97 8.03 3.67
CA ILE A 92 2.54 9.30 3.20
C ILE A 92 3.92 9.08 2.59
N LEU A 93 4.05 9.40 1.31
CA LEU A 93 5.31 9.39 0.58
C LEU A 93 5.74 10.80 0.21
N ILE A 94 7.05 11.02 0.13
CA ILE A 94 7.67 12.26 -0.35
C ILE A 94 8.67 11.96 -1.47
N ALA A 95 8.69 12.80 -2.50
CA ALA A 95 9.74 12.76 -3.51
C ALA A 95 11.09 13.02 -2.83
N ALA A 96 12.10 12.17 -3.09
CA ALA A 96 13.36 12.21 -2.34
C ALA A 96 14.05 13.58 -2.37
N GLU A 97 13.99 14.29 -3.50
CA GLU A 97 14.54 15.64 -3.69
C GLU A 97 13.78 16.75 -2.96
N GLN A 98 12.56 16.48 -2.49
CA GLN A 98 11.73 17.43 -1.75
C GLN A 98 11.80 17.19 -0.23
N ARG A 99 12.45 16.12 0.24
CA ARG A 99 12.41 15.72 1.65
C ARG A 99 13.29 16.62 2.53
N PRO A 100 12.71 17.30 3.53
CA PRO A 100 13.49 18.01 4.55
C PRO A 100 14.39 17.05 5.32
N SER A 101 15.59 17.51 5.70
CA SER A 101 16.56 16.67 6.42
C SER A 101 16.08 16.19 7.79
N ASP A 102 15.19 16.96 8.42
CA ASP A 102 14.55 16.70 9.71
C ASP A 102 13.35 15.75 9.61
N TRP A 103 12.96 15.33 8.41
CA TRP A 103 11.91 14.34 8.18
C TRP A 103 12.57 13.01 7.76
N PRO A 104 12.98 12.14 8.70
CA PRO A 104 13.64 10.89 8.37
C PRO A 104 12.66 9.93 7.69
N PRO A 105 13.07 9.20 6.65
CA PRO A 105 12.24 8.16 6.06
C PRO A 105 12.10 6.97 7.01
N LYS A 106 10.98 6.26 6.94
CA LYS A 106 10.68 5.05 7.72
C LYS A 106 10.82 3.79 6.87
N SER A 107 11.20 2.70 7.52
CA SER A 107 11.00 1.36 6.95
C SER A 107 9.52 0.98 7.01
N PRO A 108 9.07 -0.01 6.21
CA PRO A 108 7.71 -0.53 6.31
C PRO A 108 7.37 -1.00 7.74
N ASP A 109 8.27 -1.73 8.40
CA ASP A 109 8.06 -2.23 9.76
C ASP A 109 7.87 -1.10 10.77
N ALA A 110 8.69 -0.05 10.71
CA ALA A 110 8.61 1.09 11.62
C ALA A 110 7.33 1.89 11.39
N ALA A 111 7.01 2.22 10.13
CA ALA A 111 5.79 2.94 9.78
C ALA A 111 4.53 2.13 10.16
N TYR A 112 4.53 0.82 9.91
CA TYR A 112 3.42 -0.06 10.25
C TYR A 112 3.21 -0.18 11.77
N ALA A 113 4.32 -0.31 12.53
CA ALA A 113 4.27 -0.38 13.98
C ALA A 113 3.63 0.88 14.57
N GLU A 114 4.14 2.05 14.17
CA GLU A 114 3.69 3.35 14.67
C GLU A 114 2.29 3.72 14.18
N GLY A 115 1.98 3.49 12.92
CA GLY A 115 0.78 3.99 12.25
C GLY A 115 -0.45 3.10 12.34
N PHE A 116 -0.29 1.84 12.78
CA PHE A 116 -1.39 0.89 12.81
C PHE A 116 -1.27 -0.15 13.93
N LEU A 117 -0.15 -0.88 14.03
CA LEU A 117 -0.05 -2.03 14.94
C LEU A 117 -0.16 -1.65 16.43
N ASN A 118 0.42 -0.52 16.83
CA ASN A 118 0.42 -0.06 18.21
C ASN A 118 -0.87 0.70 18.61
N HIS A 119 -1.82 0.85 17.68
CA HIS A 119 -3.12 1.44 17.96
C HIS A 119 -4.11 0.40 18.50
N PRO A 120 -5.17 0.82 19.21
CA PRO A 120 -6.23 -0.08 19.63
C PRO A 120 -6.81 -0.87 18.44
N PRO A 121 -7.14 -2.16 18.63
CA PRO A 121 -7.67 -2.98 17.56
C PRO A 121 -9.00 -2.41 17.04
N LEU A 122 -9.20 -2.49 15.73
CA LEU A 122 -10.43 -2.06 15.07
C LEU A 122 -11.31 -3.28 14.77
N ASP A 123 -12.60 -3.18 15.09
CA ASP A 123 -13.54 -4.32 15.04
C ASP A 123 -13.71 -4.89 13.61
N TYR A 124 -13.51 -4.08 12.58
CA TYR A 124 -13.62 -4.53 11.20
C TYR A 124 -12.46 -5.42 10.73
N ASN A 125 -11.42 -5.63 11.54
CA ASN A 125 -10.20 -6.38 11.18
C ASN A 125 -10.20 -7.85 11.60
N GLN A 126 -11.25 -8.34 12.25
CA GLN A 126 -11.21 -9.64 12.96
C GLN A 126 -10.81 -10.82 12.05
N ASN A 127 -11.23 -10.80 10.78
CA ASN A 127 -10.97 -11.90 9.84
C ASN A 127 -9.54 -11.94 9.28
N LEU A 128 -8.77 -10.86 9.43
CA LEU A 128 -7.38 -10.76 8.98
C LEU A 128 -6.39 -10.50 10.13
N ALA A 129 -6.86 -10.25 11.35
CA ALA A 129 -6.03 -9.95 12.53
C ALA A 129 -4.96 -11.03 12.82
N ALA A 130 -5.19 -12.28 12.41
CA ALA A 130 -4.20 -13.34 12.51
C ALA A 130 -2.89 -13.01 11.77
N LEU A 131 -2.96 -12.32 10.63
CA LEU A 131 -1.78 -11.98 9.82
C LEU A 131 -0.71 -11.23 10.61
N GLN A 132 -1.11 -10.38 11.56
CA GLN A 132 -0.19 -9.58 12.40
C GLN A 132 0.70 -10.41 13.32
N ARG A 133 0.36 -11.69 13.53
CA ARG A 133 1.04 -12.60 14.46
C ARG A 133 1.70 -13.79 13.77
N LEU A 134 1.41 -14.01 12.50
CA LEU A 134 1.94 -15.13 11.74
C LEU A 134 3.34 -14.83 11.21
N ALA A 135 4.19 -15.85 11.18
CA ALA A 135 5.44 -15.77 10.43
C ALA A 135 5.15 -15.54 8.94
N PRO A 136 6.03 -14.86 8.17
CA PRO A 136 5.74 -14.43 6.80
C PRO A 136 5.24 -15.54 5.87
N GLU A 137 5.87 -16.71 5.86
CA GLU A 137 5.47 -17.82 4.97
C GLU A 137 4.09 -18.38 5.34
N THR A 138 3.80 -18.52 6.64
CA THR A 138 2.48 -18.93 7.13
C THR A 138 1.43 -17.85 6.86
N GLY A 139 1.79 -16.58 7.01
CA GLY A 139 0.94 -15.43 6.68
C GLY A 139 0.60 -15.37 5.20
N LEU A 140 1.56 -15.63 4.31
CA LEU A 140 1.33 -15.72 2.87
C LEU A 140 0.36 -16.86 2.54
N ALA A 141 0.55 -18.05 3.12
CA ALA A 141 -0.37 -19.17 2.92
C ALA A 141 -1.78 -18.85 3.43
N PHE A 142 -1.89 -18.20 4.60
CA PHE A 142 -3.17 -17.72 5.14
C PHE A 142 -3.85 -16.72 4.18
N LEU A 143 -3.11 -15.72 3.72
CA LEU A 143 -3.61 -14.69 2.81
C LEU A 143 -4.12 -15.31 1.50
N GLN A 144 -3.38 -16.26 0.93
CA GLN A 144 -3.76 -16.96 -0.29
C GLN A 144 -4.99 -17.86 -0.11
N ALA A 145 -5.14 -18.48 1.06
CA ALA A 145 -6.33 -19.23 1.39
C ALA A 145 -7.54 -18.31 1.60
N HIS A 146 -7.35 -17.18 2.28
CA HIS A 146 -8.39 -16.19 2.55
C HIS A 146 -8.95 -15.58 1.26
N PHE A 147 -8.08 -15.22 0.32
CA PHE A 147 -8.47 -14.66 -0.99
C PHE A 147 -8.55 -15.69 -2.11
N ALA A 148 -8.81 -16.97 -1.81
CA ALA A 148 -8.88 -18.03 -2.82
C ALA A 148 -9.93 -17.76 -3.92
N ALA A 149 -11.05 -17.11 -3.58
CA ALA A 149 -12.09 -16.71 -4.53
C ALA A 149 -11.61 -15.66 -5.56
N TYR A 150 -10.55 -14.91 -5.23
CA TYR A 150 -9.93 -13.89 -6.07
C TYR A 150 -8.68 -14.38 -6.80
N ARG A 151 -8.46 -15.70 -6.87
CA ARG A 151 -7.28 -16.27 -7.55
C ARG A 151 -7.16 -15.72 -8.97
N GLY A 152 -5.99 -15.18 -9.28
CA GLY A 152 -5.70 -14.55 -10.58
C GLY A 152 -5.97 -13.04 -10.64
N ARG A 153 -6.64 -12.47 -9.63
CA ARG A 153 -6.94 -11.03 -9.52
C ARG A 153 -6.01 -10.28 -8.56
N TYR A 154 -5.00 -10.94 -8.00
CA TYR A 154 -4.02 -10.30 -7.12
C TYR A 154 -2.64 -10.92 -7.28
N ARG A 155 -1.63 -10.20 -6.78
CA ARG A 155 -0.28 -10.70 -6.55
C ARG A 155 0.01 -10.67 -5.06
N ALA A 156 0.63 -11.71 -4.53
CA ALA A 156 1.09 -11.77 -3.16
C ALA A 156 2.43 -12.51 -3.03
N GLY A 157 3.25 -12.15 -2.04
CA GLY A 157 4.55 -12.77 -1.79
C GLY A 157 5.27 -12.21 -0.56
N THR A 158 6.44 -12.75 -0.24
CA THR A 158 7.29 -12.33 0.91
C THR A 158 8.54 -11.57 0.48
N SER A 159 8.81 -11.42 -0.82
CA SER A 159 9.98 -10.74 -1.37
C SER A 159 9.61 -9.80 -2.53
N PRO A 160 10.40 -8.75 -2.81
CA PRO A 160 10.20 -7.90 -3.98
C PRO A 160 10.20 -8.74 -5.26
N VAL A 161 9.42 -8.33 -6.25
CA VAL A 161 9.36 -8.96 -7.58
C VAL A 161 10.19 -8.14 -8.56
#